data_AF-A0A962FRX5-F1
#
_entry.id   AF-A0A962FRX5-F1
#
_cell.length_a   1.000
_cell.length_b   1.000
_cell.length_c   1.000
_cell.angle_alpha   90.00
_cell.angle_beta   90.00
_cell.angle_gamma   90.00
#
_symmetry.space_group_name_H-M   'P 1'
#
loop_
_entity.id
_entity.type
_entity.pdbx_description
1 polymer ?
#
loop_
_entity_poly.entity_id
_entity_poly.type
_entity_poly.pdbx_seq_one_letter_code
_entity_poly.pdbx_strand_id
1 'polypeptide(L)'
;MPASALVAAAAGILLLLGVLHLKLTYAGRKLWPRDDTVRASMQDTSPRISDALNFWQAWISFNASHSLGAMLFGLVYGYLAIARIEWLRASLFLQAAGLLALLGYSWLGYRYWFSIPRRSVWAATACYAVGMVMLHG
;
A
#
# COMPACT_ATOMS: atom_id res chain seq x y z
N MET A 1 9.11 -11.59 20.53
CA MET A 1 9.18 -11.76 19.05
C MET A 1 10.41 -11.01 18.55
N PRO A 2 11.19 -11.54 17.59
CA PRO A 2 12.35 -10.82 17.06
C PRO A 2 11.93 -9.63 16.20
N ALA A 3 12.79 -8.60 16.12
CA ALA A 3 12.56 -7.41 15.28
C ALA A 3 12.23 -7.76 13.83
N SER A 4 12.92 -8.76 13.26
CA SER A 4 12.68 -9.28 11.91
C SER A 4 11.25 -9.80 11.72
N ALA A 5 10.68 -10.49 12.71
CA ALA A 5 9.31 -11.01 12.60
C ALA A 5 8.27 -9.87 12.55
N LEU A 6 8.48 -8.79 13.31
CA LEU A 6 7.57 -7.63 13.31
C LEU A 6 7.65 -6.86 11.99
N VAL A 7 8.86 -6.65 11.46
CA VAL A 7 9.04 -6.02 10.13
C VAL A 7 8.46 -6.90 9.03
N ALA A 8 8.69 -8.22 9.09
CA ALA A 8 8.12 -9.18 8.14
C ALA A 8 6.58 -9.20 8.21
N ALA A 9 6.00 -9.11 9.41
CA ALA A 9 4.54 -9.00 9.57
C ALA A 9 3.99 -7.72 8.93
N ALA A 10 4.63 -6.57 9.16
CA ALA A 10 4.26 -5.31 8.51
C ALA A 10 4.32 -5.41 6.98
N ALA A 11 5.41 -5.96 6.45
CA ALA A 11 5.61 -6.18 5.02
C ALA A 11 4.55 -7.15 4.44
N GLY A 12 4.26 -8.24 5.13
CA GLY A 12 3.25 -9.23 4.73
C GLY A 12 1.83 -8.64 4.69
N ILE A 13 1.47 -7.81 5.66
CA ILE A 13 0.18 -7.10 5.66
C ILE A 13 0.06 -6.21 4.41
N LEU A 14 1.06 -5.37 4.13
CA LEU A 14 1.02 -4.48 2.96
C LEU A 14 1.03 -5.26 1.64
N LEU A 15 1.81 -6.34 1.55
CA LEU A 15 1.84 -7.20 0.37
C LEU A 15 0.46 -7.82 0.12
N LEU A 16 -0.16 -8.39 1.15
CA LEU A 16 -1.47 -9.02 1.04
C LEU A 16 -2.56 -8.00 0.65
N LEU A 17 -2.54 -6.82 1.28
CA LEU A 17 -3.45 -5.72 0.91
C LEU A 17 -3.24 -5.31 -0.55
N GLY A 18 -1.99 -5.17 -1.00
CA GLY A 18 -1.67 -4.82 -2.38
C GLY A 18 -2.17 -5.86 -3.38
N VAL A 19 -1.89 -7.15 -3.15
CA VAL A 19 -2.36 -8.25 -4.01
C VAL A 19 -3.88 -8.31 -4.05
N LEU A 20 -4.55 -8.21 -2.89
CA LEU A 20 -6.00 -8.23 -2.83
C LEU A 20 -6.61 -7.01 -3.53
N HIS A 21 -6.07 -5.81 -3.30
CA HIS A 21 -6.54 -4.58 -3.94
C HIS A 21 -6.35 -4.63 -5.46
N LEU A 22 -5.23 -5.16 -5.94
CA LEU A 22 -4.99 -5.37 -7.37
C LEU A 22 -6.01 -6.33 -7.97
N LYS A 23 -6.27 -7.44 -7.28
CA LYS A 23 -7.33 -8.38 -7.68
C LYS A 23 -8.69 -7.69 -7.72
N LEU A 24 -9.04 -6.88 -6.72
CA LEU A 24 -10.31 -6.15 -6.68
C LEU A 24 -10.41 -5.06 -7.76
N THR A 25 -9.28 -4.55 -8.24
CA THR A 25 -9.19 -3.55 -9.31
C THR A 25 -9.56 -4.16 -10.66
N TYR A 26 -9.07 -5.36 -10.96
CA TYR A 26 -9.28 -6.01 -12.26
C TYR A 26 -10.37 -7.08 -12.26
N ALA A 27 -10.65 -7.71 -11.12
CA ALA A 27 -11.59 -8.82 -10.99
C ALA A 27 -12.82 -8.43 -10.16
N GLY A 28 -13.95 -8.28 -10.85
CA GLY A 28 -15.25 -7.98 -10.26
C GLY A 28 -15.56 -6.48 -10.21
N ARG A 29 -16.64 -6.13 -9.48
CA ARG A 29 -17.24 -4.78 -9.47
C ARG A 29 -17.11 -4.05 -8.13
N LYS A 30 -16.32 -4.58 -7.18
CA LYS A 30 -16.28 -4.04 -5.80
C LYS A 30 -15.70 -2.62 -5.71
N LEU A 31 -14.85 -2.23 -6.67
CA LEU A 31 -14.29 -0.87 -6.77
C LEU A 31 -14.97 -0.03 -7.86
N TRP A 32 -16.09 -0.49 -8.42
CA TRP A 32 -16.84 0.27 -9.40
C TRP A 32 -17.80 1.24 -8.69
N PRO A 33 -18.20 2.34 -9.34
CA PRO A 33 -19.37 3.10 -8.89
C PRO A 33 -20.58 2.17 -8.72
N ARG A 34 -21.41 2.43 -7.71
CA ARG A 34 -22.65 1.67 -7.50
C ARG A 34 -23.70 1.97 -8.57
N ASP A 35 -23.68 3.20 -9.08
CA ASP A 35 -24.55 3.65 -10.16
C ASP A 35 -23.80 3.51 -11.50
N ASP A 36 -24.35 2.71 -12.40
CA ASP A 36 -23.76 2.44 -13.71
C ASP A 36 -23.71 3.68 -14.60
N THR A 37 -24.59 4.68 -14.38
CA THR A 37 -24.55 5.95 -15.12
C THR A 37 -23.27 6.73 -14.82
N VAL A 38 -22.78 6.69 -13.58
CA VAL A 38 -21.51 7.31 -13.19
C VAL A 38 -20.34 6.64 -13.90
N ARG A 39 -20.37 5.31 -14.03
CA ARG A 39 -19.34 4.57 -14.78
C ARG A 39 -19.35 4.97 -16.26
N ALA A 40 -20.53 5.06 -16.88
CA ALA A 40 -20.65 5.52 -18.26
C ALA A 40 -20.08 6.93 -18.44
N SER A 41 -20.42 7.87 -17.54
CA SER A 41 -19.85 9.23 -17.58
C SER A 41 -18.33 9.24 -17.40
N MET A 42 -17.77 8.37 -16.55
CA MET A 42 -16.31 8.24 -16.41
C MET A 42 -15.62 7.72 -17.68
N GLN A 43 -16.36 7.01 -18.55
CA GLN A 43 -15.83 6.51 -19.82
C GLN A 43 -15.92 7.56 -20.95
N ASP A 44 -16.84 8.52 -20.82
CA ASP A 44 -17.14 9.54 -21.82
C ASP A 44 -16.37 10.86 -21.61
N THR A 45 -15.66 11.00 -20.49
CA THR A 45 -14.92 12.22 -20.18
C THR A 45 -13.52 11.93 -19.63
N SER A 46 -12.64 12.92 -19.75
CA SER A 46 -11.21 12.81 -19.44
C SER A 46 -10.78 13.88 -18.42
N PRO A 47 -9.72 13.63 -17.65
CA PRO A 47 -9.12 14.66 -16.79
C PRO A 47 -8.72 15.91 -17.58
N ARG A 48 -8.79 17.09 -16.95
CA ARG A 48 -8.42 18.35 -17.62
C ARG A 48 -6.95 18.45 -18.05
N ILE A 49 -6.08 17.64 -17.46
CA ILE A 49 -4.64 17.63 -17.78
C ILE A 49 -4.37 17.02 -19.17
N SER A 50 -5.20 16.09 -19.63
CA SER A 50 -5.05 15.43 -20.93
C SER A 50 -6.29 14.60 -21.27
N ASP A 51 -6.64 14.54 -22.55
CA ASP A 51 -7.68 13.69 -23.12
C ASP A 51 -7.20 12.30 -23.56
N ALA A 52 -5.91 11.99 -23.39
CA ALA A 52 -5.30 10.72 -23.83
C ALA A 52 -5.87 9.47 -23.11
N LEU A 53 -6.54 9.66 -21.97
CA LEU A 53 -7.25 8.61 -21.23
C LEU A 53 -8.49 9.17 -20.54
N ASN A 54 -9.54 8.37 -20.46
CA ASN A 54 -10.78 8.74 -19.75
C ASN A 54 -10.68 8.51 -18.23
N PHE A 55 -11.60 9.07 -17.45
CA PHE A 55 -11.63 8.91 -16.00
C PHE A 55 -11.72 7.45 -15.55
N TRP A 56 -12.34 6.56 -16.33
CA TRP A 56 -12.39 5.14 -16.03
C TRP A 56 -11.01 4.48 -16.12
N GLN A 57 -10.25 4.76 -17.18
CA GLN A 57 -8.87 4.31 -17.34
C GLN A 57 -7.97 4.90 -16.25
N ALA A 58 -8.16 6.18 -15.89
CA ALA A 58 -7.46 6.83 -14.78
C ALA A 58 -7.74 6.09 -13.46
N TRP A 59 -9.02 5.81 -13.17
CA TRP A 59 -9.44 5.12 -11.97
C TRP A 59 -8.81 3.74 -11.83
N ILE A 60 -8.84 2.93 -12.89
CA ILE A 60 -8.22 1.60 -12.90
C ILE A 60 -6.71 1.71 -12.72
N SER A 61 -6.05 2.59 -13.47
CA SER A 61 -4.59 2.73 -13.42
C SER A 61 -4.09 3.26 -12.06
N PHE A 62 -4.77 4.22 -11.43
CA PHE A 62 -4.42 4.70 -10.10
C PHE A 62 -4.62 3.63 -9.01
N ASN A 63 -5.67 2.81 -9.10
CA ASN A 63 -5.85 1.70 -8.16
C ASN A 63 -4.80 0.60 -8.36
N ALA A 64 -4.43 0.32 -9.61
CA ALA A 64 -3.37 -0.63 -9.92
C ALA A 64 -2.01 -0.12 -9.42
N SER A 65 -1.65 1.15 -9.69
CA SER A 65 -0.38 1.73 -9.22
C SER A 65 -0.31 1.82 -7.70
N HIS A 66 -1.43 2.12 -7.02
CA HIS A 66 -1.52 2.07 -5.56
C HIS A 66 -1.20 0.66 -5.01
N SER A 67 -1.74 -0.37 -5.68
CA SER A 67 -1.45 -1.77 -5.34
C SER A 67 0.02 -2.11 -5.53
N LEU A 68 0.62 -1.68 -6.65
CA LEU A 68 2.04 -1.90 -6.93
C LEU A 68 2.93 -1.26 -5.88
N GLY A 69 2.60 -0.05 -5.39
CA GLY A 69 3.33 0.58 -4.29
C GLY A 69 3.31 -0.25 -2.99
N ALA A 70 2.14 -0.80 -2.62
CA ALA A 70 2.00 -1.64 -1.44
C ALA A 70 2.74 -2.98 -1.59
N MET A 71 2.67 -3.59 -2.78
CA MET A 71 3.39 -4.82 -3.10
C MET A 71 4.91 -4.60 -3.10
N LEU A 72 5.40 -3.51 -3.69
CA LEU A 72 6.81 -3.16 -3.70
C LEU A 72 7.35 -3.01 -2.28
N PHE A 73 6.61 -2.28 -1.41
CA PHE A 73 6.95 -2.18 0.01
C PHE A 73 7.06 -3.58 0.63
N GLY A 74 6.03 -4.41 0.46
CA GLY A 74 5.98 -5.74 1.02
C GLY A 74 7.12 -6.66 0.55
N LEU A 75 7.48 -6.60 -0.73
CA LEU A 75 8.58 -7.39 -1.29
C LEU A 75 9.94 -6.91 -0.78
N VAL A 76 10.21 -5.60 -0.82
CA VAL A 76 11.50 -5.04 -0.40
C VAL A 76 11.71 -5.22 1.10
N TYR A 77 10.77 -4.77 1.94
CA TYR A 77 10.92 -4.87 3.39
C TYR A 77 10.70 -6.29 3.90
N GLY A 78 9.96 -7.13 3.19
CA GLY A 78 9.85 -8.56 3.47
C GLY A 78 11.18 -9.28 3.22
N TYR A 79 11.82 -9.03 2.07
CA TYR A 79 13.16 -9.56 1.77
C TYR A 79 14.19 -9.10 2.79
N LEU A 80 14.23 -7.80 3.09
CA LEU A 80 15.11 -7.26 4.13
C LEU A 80 14.85 -7.93 5.48
N ALA A 81 13.59 -8.09 5.88
CA ALA A 81 13.27 -8.68 7.19
C ALA A 81 13.65 -10.16 7.31
N ILE A 82 13.44 -10.94 6.25
CA ILE A 82 13.60 -12.40 6.27
C ILE A 82 15.03 -12.82 5.93
N ALA A 83 15.64 -12.16 4.94
CA ALA A 83 16.90 -12.61 4.35
C ALA A 83 18.09 -11.69 4.64
N ARG A 84 17.87 -10.39 4.91
CA ARG A 84 18.94 -9.38 5.03
C ARG A 84 18.68 -8.36 6.13
N ILE A 85 18.33 -8.83 7.33
CA ILE A 85 17.92 -7.95 8.43
C ILE A 85 19.07 -7.05 8.89
N GLU A 86 20.30 -7.53 8.73
CA GLU A 86 21.54 -6.79 9.00
C GLU A 86 21.66 -5.54 8.11
N TRP A 87 21.19 -5.57 6.86
CA TRP A 87 21.19 -4.40 5.98
C TRP A 87 20.17 -3.36 6.41
N LEU A 88 18.98 -3.81 6.84
CA LEU A 88 17.98 -2.90 7.40
C LEU A 88 18.47 -2.27 8.70
N ARG A 89 19.11 -3.06 9.58
CA ARG A 89 19.69 -2.57 10.83
C ARG A 89 20.79 -1.52 10.58
N ALA A 90 21.67 -1.76 9.62
CA ALA A 90 22.82 -0.89 9.35
C ALA A 90 22.47 0.43 8.64
N SER A 91 21.29 0.54 8.01
CA SER A 91 20.90 1.70 7.21
C SER A 91 19.72 2.45 7.81
N LEU A 92 20.00 3.60 8.43
CA LEU A 92 18.96 4.53 8.89
C LEU A 92 18.07 4.99 7.72
N PHE A 93 18.63 5.14 6.52
CA PHE A 93 17.88 5.50 5.34
C PHE A 93 16.79 4.46 5.02
N LEU A 94 17.13 3.16 5.02
CA LEU A 94 16.15 2.11 4.76
C LEU A 94 15.07 2.08 5.86
N GLN A 95 15.43 2.28 7.13
CA GLN A 95 14.47 2.33 8.23
C GLN A 95 13.51 3.52 8.08
N ALA A 96 14.06 4.72 7.84
CA ALA A 96 13.28 5.94 7.68
C ALA A 96 12.39 5.89 6.44
N ALA A 97 12.90 5.40 5.30
CA ALA A 97 12.14 5.27 4.08
C ALA A 97 10.92 4.34 4.27
N GLY A 98 11.11 3.22 4.99
CA GLY A 98 10.03 2.28 5.26
C GLY A 98 8.98 2.86 6.19
N LEU A 99 9.42 3.52 7.27
CA LEU A 99 8.52 4.19 8.21
C LEU A 99 7.72 5.31 7.52
N LEU A 100 8.38 6.17 6.74
CA LEU A 100 7.74 7.28 6.03
C LEU A 100 6.71 6.78 5.01
N ALA A 101 7.02 5.69 4.28
CA ALA A 101 6.05 5.06 3.39
C ALA A 101 4.80 4.61 4.17
N LEU A 102 4.97 3.89 5.29
CA LEU A 102 3.86 3.42 6.11
C LEU A 102 3.05 4.56 6.76
N LEU A 103 3.71 5.64 7.17
CA LEU A 103 3.03 6.84 7.66
C LEU A 103 2.24 7.53 6.54
N GLY A 104 2.78 7.60 5.33
CA GLY A 104 2.06 8.11 4.15
C GLY A 104 0.81 7.28 3.83
N TYR A 105 0.94 5.94 3.81
CA TYR A 105 -0.19 5.04 3.66
C TYR A 105 -1.20 5.19 4.82
N SER A 106 -0.72 5.36 6.06
CA SER A 106 -1.57 5.57 7.24
C SER A 106 -2.38 6.86 7.16
N TRP A 107 -1.75 7.94 6.68
CA TRP A 107 -2.40 9.23 6.48
C TRP A 107 -3.46 9.18 5.37
N LEU A 108 -3.12 8.60 4.21
CA LEU A 108 -4.08 8.36 3.13
C LEU A 108 -5.24 7.49 3.60
N GLY A 109 -4.93 6.43 4.36
CA GLY A 109 -5.91 5.53 4.97
C GLY A 109 -6.87 6.25 5.90
N TYR A 110 -6.35 7.12 6.76
CA TYR A 110 -7.15 7.97 7.65
C TYR A 110 -8.09 8.88 6.86
N ARG A 111 -7.60 9.53 5.80
CA ARG A 111 -8.33 10.60 5.10
C ARG A 111 -9.32 10.10 4.04
N TYR A 112 -9.02 8.99 3.37
CA TYR A 112 -9.72 8.60 2.14
C TYR A 112 -10.19 7.14 2.09
N TRP A 113 -9.73 6.24 2.96
CA TRP A 113 -10.03 4.81 2.82
C TRP A 113 -11.09 4.30 3.79
N PHE A 114 -11.69 3.17 3.41
CA PHE A 114 -12.60 2.40 4.24
C PHE A 114 -11.86 1.75 5.43
N SER A 115 -12.65 1.38 6.46
CA SER A 115 -12.12 1.04 7.78
C SER A 115 -11.20 -0.18 7.81
N ILE A 116 -11.35 -1.15 6.90
CA ILE A 116 -10.54 -2.38 6.90
C ILE A 116 -9.09 -2.09 6.47
N PRO A 117 -8.80 -1.59 5.25
CA PRO A 117 -7.42 -1.25 4.86
C PRO A 117 -6.74 -0.27 5.81
N ARG A 118 -7.49 0.74 6.29
CA ARG A 118 -6.96 1.73 7.24
C ARG A 118 -6.43 1.07 8.51
N ARG A 119 -7.24 0.23 9.16
CA ARG A 119 -6.83 -0.48 10.40
C ARG A 119 -5.64 -1.41 10.17
N SER A 120 -5.64 -2.12 9.03
CA SER A 120 -4.53 -3.01 8.66
C SER A 120 -3.22 -2.25 8.45
N VAL A 121 -3.23 -1.09 7.79
CA VAL A 121 -2.04 -0.26 7.62
C VAL A 121 -1.56 0.33 8.94
N TRP A 122 -2.45 0.73 9.85
CA TRP A 122 -2.04 1.17 11.19
C TRP A 122 -1.38 0.05 11.98
N ALA A 123 -1.92 -1.17 11.91
CA ALA A 123 -1.29 -2.34 12.52
C ALA A 123 0.10 -2.61 11.93
N ALA A 124 0.25 -2.56 10.59
CA ALA A 124 1.54 -2.71 9.94
C ALA A 124 2.53 -1.61 10.34
N THR A 125 2.06 -0.36 10.48
CA THR A 125 2.87 0.79 10.93
C THR A 125 3.37 0.59 12.35
N ALA A 126 2.51 0.14 13.27
CA ALA A 126 2.88 -0.18 14.64
C ALA A 126 3.90 -1.33 14.70
N CYS A 127 3.66 -2.42 13.96
CA CYS A 127 4.60 -3.53 13.86
C CYS A 127 5.97 -3.07 13.34
N TYR A 128 6.01 -2.28 12.27
CA TYR A 128 7.25 -1.78 11.70
C TYR A 128 7.99 -0.86 12.68
N ALA A 129 7.29 0.09 13.31
CA ALA A 129 7.89 1.04 14.25
C ALA A 129 8.49 0.33 15.49
N VAL A 130 7.76 -0.63 16.07
CA VAL A 130 8.26 -1.44 17.18
C VAL A 130 9.45 -2.30 16.72
N GLY A 131 9.34 -2.96 15.56
CA GLY A 131 10.44 -3.72 14.97
C GLY A 131 11.70 -2.87 14.76
N MET A 132 11.54 -1.65 14.26
CA MET A 132 12.61 -0.68 14.04
C MET A 132 13.31 -0.28 15.35
N VAL A 133 12.55 0.01 16.42
CA VAL A 133 13.14 0.31 17.74
C VAL A 133 13.93 -0.90 18.27
N MET A 134 13.40 -2.11 18.09
CA MET A 134 14.07 -3.36 18.50
C MET A 134 15.30 -3.72 17.65
N LEU A 135 15.58 -3.02 16.54
CA LEU A 135 16.84 -3.18 15.80
C LEU A 135 18.02 -2.49 16.50
N HIS A 136 17.80 -1.71 17.55
CA HIS A 136 18.85 -0.95 18.24
C HIS A 136 18.90 -1.17 19.76
N GLY A 137 17.95 -1.94 20.30
CA GLY A 137 17.99 -2.45 21.68
C GLY A 137 18.60 -3.84 21.74
#